data_AF-H1W195-F1
#
_entry.id   AF-H1W195-F1
#
_cell.length_a   1.000
_cell.length_b   1.000
_cell.length_c   1.000
_cell.angle_alpha   90.00
_cell.angle_beta   90.00
_cell.angle_gamma   90.00
#
_symmetry.space_group_name_H-M   'P 1'
#
loop_
_entity.id
_entity.type
_entity.pdbx_description
1 polymer ?
#
loop_
_entity_poly.entity_id
_entity_poly.type
_entity_poly.pdbx_seq_one_letter_code
_entity_poly.pdbx_strand_id
1 'polypeptide(L)'
;LHDASALLHRAVSTLPFLPPAYITALESYVRSIAPMQSNPYAIFHSTFLASQSTIQALLSALSRPPAQIAQISVARKSVERNYNSLTRSTRWPLGLLDDTRQRFNEEREEKARQSQEQVDDLGRELRYSQQVVAGELAGWQDLHEKMGRRAIKEFAKGMMIQERLRLAGMMRALRRLREGKAELERASASLSGVSGRSS
;
A
#
# COMPACT_ATOMS: atom_id res chain seq x y z
N LEU A 1 21.21 13.01 -7.41
CA LEU A 1 22.02 14.03 -6.70
C LEU A 1 23.31 13.43 -6.16
N HIS A 2 23.27 12.40 -5.29
CA HIS A 2 24.47 11.76 -4.76
C HIS A 2 25.44 11.30 -5.87
N ASP A 3 24.95 10.59 -6.90
CA ASP A 3 25.79 10.08 -7.99
C ASP A 3 26.50 11.20 -8.76
N ALA A 4 25.78 12.29 -9.06
CA ALA A 4 26.36 13.46 -9.70
C ALA A 4 27.45 14.11 -8.84
N SER A 5 27.23 14.21 -7.52
CA SER A 5 28.24 14.73 -6.60
C SER A 5 29.42 13.77 -6.42
N ALA A 6 29.21 12.46 -6.48
CA ALA A 6 30.27 11.45 -6.45
C ALA A 6 31.15 11.52 -7.71
N LEU A 7 30.53 11.70 -8.89
CA LEU A 7 31.24 11.93 -10.15
C LEU A 7 32.06 13.23 -10.09
N LEU A 8 31.45 14.31 -9.58
CA LEU A 8 32.16 15.58 -9.39
C LEU A 8 33.36 15.40 -8.45
N HIS A 9 33.19 14.73 -7.31
CA HIS A 9 34.30 14.44 -6.40
C HIS A 9 35.42 13.67 -7.09
N ARG A 10 35.10 12.64 -7.88
CA ARG A 10 36.10 11.88 -8.64
C ARG A 10 36.88 12.78 -9.61
N ALA A 11 36.20 13.66 -10.35
CA ALA A 11 36.86 14.60 -11.26
C ALA A 11 37.70 15.66 -10.52
N VAL A 12 37.20 16.17 -9.39
CA VAL A 12 37.92 17.15 -8.56
C VAL A 12 39.16 16.53 -7.90
N SER A 13 39.09 15.26 -7.54
CA SER A 13 40.21 14.55 -6.90
C SER A 13 41.44 14.37 -7.79
N THR A 14 41.31 14.55 -9.11
CA THR A 14 42.42 14.49 -10.05
C THR A 14 43.13 15.83 -10.25
N LEU A 15 42.64 16.91 -9.64
CA LEU A 15 43.22 18.25 -9.81
C LEU A 15 44.46 18.41 -8.90
N PRO A 16 45.68 18.49 -9.45
CA PRO A 16 46.92 18.50 -8.66
C PRO A 16 47.14 19.80 -7.89
N PHE A 17 46.54 20.90 -8.34
CA PHE A 17 46.67 22.22 -7.71
C PHE A 17 45.72 22.39 -6.52
N LEU A 18 44.75 21.50 -6.34
CA LEU A 18 43.72 21.66 -5.31
C LEU A 18 44.24 21.12 -3.96
N PRO A 19 44.22 21.92 -2.89
CA PRO A 19 44.69 21.46 -1.59
C PRO A 19 43.88 20.26 -1.06
N PRO A 20 44.51 19.27 -0.41
CA PRO A 20 43.84 18.06 0.08
C PRO A 20 42.65 18.32 1.00
N ALA A 21 42.66 19.43 1.74
CA ALA A 21 41.55 19.81 2.61
C ALA A 21 40.25 20.08 1.85
N TYR A 22 40.31 20.63 0.63
CA TYR A 22 39.12 20.84 -0.21
C TYR A 22 38.59 19.52 -0.77
N ILE A 23 39.48 18.60 -1.16
CA ILE A 23 39.12 17.27 -1.66
C ILE A 23 38.41 16.47 -0.55
N THR A 24 39.01 16.42 0.64
CA THR A 24 38.44 15.70 1.80
C THR A 24 37.14 16.34 2.33
N ALA A 25 37.00 17.67 2.26
CA ALA A 25 35.75 18.35 2.57
C ALA A 25 34.65 17.98 1.58
N LEU A 26 34.95 17.96 0.28
CA LEU A 26 34.02 17.53 -0.77
C LEU A 26 33.63 16.06 -0.60
N GLU A 27 34.59 15.18 -0.31
CA GLU A 27 34.31 13.77 0.00
C GLU A 27 33.35 13.63 1.18
N SER A 28 33.59 14.38 2.26
CA SER A 28 32.75 14.39 3.45
C SER A 28 31.33 14.87 3.15
N TYR A 29 31.20 15.88 2.28
CA TYR A 29 29.92 16.35 1.77
C TYR A 29 29.20 15.27 0.96
N VAL A 30 29.87 14.62 -0.01
CA VAL A 30 29.30 13.55 -0.84
C VAL A 30 28.78 12.40 0.02
N ARG A 31 29.54 12.00 1.04
CA ARG A 31 29.12 10.98 2.02
C ARG A 31 27.89 11.42 2.83
N SER A 32 27.76 12.70 3.16
CA SER A 32 26.62 13.21 3.94
C SER A 32 25.29 13.20 3.19
N ILE A 33 25.33 13.30 1.85
CA ILE A 33 24.14 13.25 0.99
C ILE A 33 23.89 11.86 0.39
N ALA A 34 24.66 10.86 0.81
CA ALA A 34 24.49 9.49 0.35
C ALA A 34 23.10 8.97 0.77
N PRO A 35 22.39 8.26 -0.13
CA PRO A 35 21.11 7.66 0.23
C PRO A 35 21.31 6.66 1.38
N MET A 36 20.50 6.82 2.43
CA MET A 36 20.49 5.88 3.55
C MET A 36 19.89 4.54 3.11
N GLN A 37 20.40 3.45 3.69
CA GLN A 37 19.90 2.09 3.46
C GLN A 37 18.42 1.95 3.85
N SER A 38 17.99 2.64 4.91
CA SER A 38 16.58 2.79 5.28
C SER A 38 16.04 4.12 4.73
N ASN A 39 15.11 4.03 3.77
CA ASN A 39 14.41 5.19 3.22
C ASN A 39 13.02 5.33 3.87
N PRO A 40 12.79 6.34 4.73
CA PRO A 40 11.50 6.57 5.37
C PRO A 40 10.35 6.74 4.37
N TYR A 41 10.59 7.34 3.20
CA TYR A 41 9.59 7.45 2.15
C TYR A 41 9.16 6.09 1.61
N ALA A 42 10.12 5.18 1.37
CA ALA A 42 9.82 3.86 0.85
C ALA A 42 8.99 3.04 1.85
N ILE A 43 9.34 3.10 3.14
CA ILE A 43 8.61 2.44 4.23
C ILE A 43 7.21 3.02 4.38
N PHE A 44 7.08 4.36 4.32
CA PHE A 44 5.79 5.03 4.41
C PHE A 44 4.89 4.65 3.23
N HIS A 45 5.44 4.70 2.01
CA HIS A 45 4.74 4.34 0.79
C HIS A 45 4.27 2.87 0.80
N SER A 46 5.13 1.92 1.18
CA SER A 46 4.74 0.51 1.25
C SER A 46 3.64 0.27 2.29
N THR A 47 3.70 0.96 3.43
CA THR A 47 2.67 0.88 4.48
C THR A 47 1.32 1.42 3.98
N PHE A 48 1.32 2.54 3.26
CA PHE A 48 0.10 3.10 2.67
C PHE A 48 -0.46 2.23 1.53
N LEU A 49 0.40 1.65 0.70
CA LEU A 49 -0.04 0.69 -0.32
C LEU A 49 -0.70 -0.54 0.30
N ALA A 50 -0.13 -1.10 1.37
CA ALA A 50 -0.74 -2.21 2.09
C ALA A 50 -2.12 -1.82 2.66
N SER A 51 -2.23 -0.60 3.21
CA SER A 51 -3.47 -0.02 3.70
C SER A 51 -4.53 0.14 2.60
N GLN A 52 -4.13 0.58 1.42
CA GLN A 52 -5.02 0.69 0.26
C GLN A 52 -5.49 -0.69 -0.23
N SER A 53 -4.60 -1.69 -0.23
CA SER A 53 -4.96 -3.06 -0.60
C SER A 53 -6.02 -3.66 0.32
N THR A 54 -5.97 -3.37 1.63
CA THR A 54 -7.00 -3.85 2.58
C THR A 54 -8.33 -3.13 2.38
N ILE A 55 -8.32 -1.82 2.10
CA ILE A 55 -9.54 -1.08 1.72
C ILE A 55 -10.19 -1.70 0.48
N GLN A 56 -9.40 -1.98 -0.56
CA GLN A 56 -9.92 -2.59 -1.80
C GLN A 56 -10.52 -3.98 -1.56
N ALA A 57 -9.85 -4.80 -0.75
CA ALA A 57 -10.37 -6.10 -0.37
C ALA A 57 -11.71 -5.99 0.40
N LEU A 58 -11.82 -5.04 1.33
CA LEU A 58 -13.04 -4.77 2.08
C LEU A 58 -14.18 -4.29 1.16
N LEU A 59 -13.90 -3.37 0.24
CA LEU A 59 -14.88 -2.89 -0.75
C LEU A 59 -15.37 -4.03 -1.65
N SER A 60 -14.48 -4.94 -2.07
CA SER A 60 -14.85 -6.14 -2.83
C SER A 60 -15.67 -7.12 -2.01
N ALA A 61 -15.39 -7.29 -0.72
CA ALA A 61 -16.21 -8.13 0.16
C ALA A 61 -17.61 -7.52 0.35
N LEU A 62 -17.70 -6.19 0.52
CA LEU A 62 -18.96 -5.46 0.70
C LEU A 62 -19.84 -5.42 -0.56
N SER A 63 -19.28 -5.65 -1.75
CA SER A 63 -20.08 -5.69 -2.99
C SER A 63 -20.82 -7.02 -3.21
N ARG A 64 -20.46 -8.09 -2.48
CA ARG A 64 -21.05 -9.44 -2.67
C ARG A 64 -22.46 -9.60 -2.07
N PRO A 65 -22.75 -9.15 -0.83
CA PRO A 65 -24.07 -9.32 -0.23
C PRO A 65 -25.23 -8.70 -1.04
N PRO A 66 -25.11 -7.47 -1.59
CA PRO A 66 -26.15 -6.91 -2.45
C PRO A 66 -26.46 -7.77 -3.69
N ALA A 67 -25.43 -8.34 -4.31
CA ALA A 67 -25.58 -9.23 -5.46
C ALA A 67 -26.31 -10.54 -5.07
N GLN A 68 -25.95 -11.15 -3.94
CA GLN A 68 -26.63 -12.33 -3.41
C GLN A 68 -28.09 -12.04 -3.04
N ILE A 69 -28.38 -10.89 -2.43
CA ILE A 69 -29.77 -10.47 -2.11
C ILE A 69 -30.62 -10.36 -3.39
N ALA A 70 -30.06 -9.78 -4.46
CA ALA A 70 -30.75 -9.71 -5.75
C ALA A 70 -31.04 -11.11 -6.32
N GLN A 71 -30.08 -12.03 -6.26
CA GLN A 71 -30.27 -13.42 -6.69
C GLN A 71 -31.34 -14.14 -5.86
N ILE A 72 -31.33 -13.97 -4.53
CA ILE A 72 -32.36 -14.52 -3.63
C ILE A 72 -33.75 -13.99 -4.00
N SER A 73 -33.87 -12.69 -4.30
CA SER A 73 -35.15 -12.09 -4.71
C SER A 73 -35.68 -12.69 -6.02
N VAL A 74 -34.81 -12.88 -7.00
CA VAL A 74 -35.17 -13.53 -8.28
C VAL A 74 -35.55 -14.99 -8.08
N ALA A 75 -34.77 -15.74 -7.29
CA ALA A 75 -35.02 -17.14 -6.98
C ALA A 75 -36.37 -17.32 -6.25
N ARG A 76 -36.67 -16.48 -5.25
CA ARG A 76 -37.98 -16.47 -4.57
C ARG A 76 -39.15 -16.22 -5.52
N LYS A 77 -39.03 -15.25 -6.43
CA LYS A 77 -40.05 -15.00 -7.47
C LYS A 77 -40.19 -16.19 -8.43
N SER A 78 -39.15 -16.99 -8.62
CA SER A 78 -39.22 -18.22 -9.40
C SER A 78 -40.00 -19.32 -8.66
N VAL A 79 -39.69 -19.51 -7.37
CA VAL A 79 -40.41 -20.44 -6.48
C VAL A 79 -41.90 -20.12 -6.46
N GLU A 80 -42.28 -18.85 -6.26
CA GLU A 80 -43.69 -18.43 -6.25
C GLU A 80 -44.40 -18.72 -7.58
N ARG A 81 -43.73 -18.52 -8.72
CA ARG A 81 -44.28 -18.84 -10.05
C ARG A 81 -44.46 -20.35 -10.25
N ASN A 82 -43.51 -21.16 -9.80
CA ASN A 82 -43.58 -22.61 -9.88
C ASN A 82 -44.72 -23.17 -9.01
N TYR A 83 -44.86 -22.68 -7.78
CA TYR A 83 -45.96 -23.05 -6.89
C TYR A 83 -47.32 -22.64 -7.46
N ASN A 84 -47.47 -21.40 -7.95
CA ASN A 84 -48.71 -20.94 -8.57
C ASN A 84 -49.09 -21.78 -9.80
N SER A 85 -48.10 -22.31 -10.53
CA SER A 85 -48.32 -23.19 -11.68
C SER A 85 -48.72 -24.61 -11.28
N LEU A 86 -48.23 -25.10 -10.14
CA LEU A 86 -48.62 -26.39 -9.56
C LEU A 86 -50.10 -26.36 -9.13
N THR A 87 -50.53 -25.29 -8.46
CA THR A 87 -51.90 -25.14 -7.95
C THR A 87 -52.95 -25.02 -9.06
N ARG A 88 -52.64 -24.35 -10.19
CA ARG A 88 -53.58 -24.17 -11.32
C ARG A 88 -53.78 -25.42 -12.18
N SER A 89 -52.86 -26.38 -12.14
CA SER A 89 -52.87 -27.56 -13.02
C SER A 89 -53.79 -28.70 -12.53
N THR A 90 -54.59 -28.49 -11.48
CA THR A 90 -55.49 -29.49 -10.87
C THR A 90 -56.84 -29.67 -11.59
N ARG A 91 -57.13 -28.90 -12.65
CA ARG A 91 -58.37 -29.01 -13.44
C ARG A 91 -58.09 -29.55 -14.84
N TRP A 92 -57.92 -30.86 -14.97
CA TRP A 92 -57.97 -31.54 -16.27
C TRP A 92 -59.26 -32.36 -16.35
N PRO A 93 -60.12 -32.13 -17.36
CA PRO A 93 -61.36 -32.86 -17.49
C PRO A 93 -61.04 -34.24 -18.11
N LEU A 94 -61.42 -35.30 -17.39
CA LEU A 94 -61.39 -36.72 -17.79
C LEU A 94 -60.01 -37.39 -17.61
N GLY A 95 -59.91 -38.27 -16.59
CA GLY A 95 -58.70 -39.00 -16.13
C GLY A 95 -58.11 -40.02 -17.12
N LEU A 96 -58.09 -39.71 -18.42
CA LEU A 96 -57.54 -40.51 -19.51
C LEU A 96 -56.01 -40.34 -19.66
N LEU A 97 -55.40 -39.42 -18.91
CA LEU A 97 -53.97 -39.03 -18.99
C LEU A 97 -53.27 -39.02 -17.62
N ASP A 98 -53.75 -39.81 -16.67
CA ASP A 98 -53.27 -39.77 -15.28
C ASP A 98 -51.78 -40.13 -15.11
N ASP A 99 -51.20 -41.02 -15.93
CA ASP A 99 -49.76 -41.32 -15.89
C ASP A 99 -48.89 -40.14 -16.37
N THR A 100 -49.30 -39.48 -17.45
CA THR A 100 -48.66 -38.24 -17.91
C THR A 100 -48.85 -37.09 -16.91
N ARG A 101 -50.00 -37.04 -16.21
CA ARG A 101 -50.27 -36.07 -15.12
C ARG A 101 -49.31 -36.27 -13.96
N GLN A 102 -49.13 -37.53 -13.55
CA GLN A 102 -48.24 -37.88 -12.46
C GLN A 102 -46.80 -37.46 -12.78
N ARG A 103 -46.28 -37.83 -13.96
CA ARG A 103 -44.94 -37.43 -14.39
C ARG A 103 -44.76 -35.90 -14.48
N PHE A 104 -45.72 -35.17 -15.04
CA PHE A 104 -45.63 -33.71 -15.13
C PHE A 104 -45.72 -33.02 -13.76
N ASN A 105 -46.50 -33.55 -12.83
CA ASN A 105 -46.57 -33.03 -11.47
C ASN A 105 -45.27 -33.35 -10.71
N GLU A 106 -44.74 -34.56 -10.82
CA GLU A 106 -43.46 -34.96 -10.24
C GLU A 106 -42.31 -34.09 -10.76
N GLU A 107 -42.22 -33.84 -12.07
CA GLU A 107 -41.21 -32.94 -12.65
C GLU A 107 -41.33 -31.49 -12.16
N ARG A 108 -42.55 -31.01 -11.95
CA ARG A 108 -42.79 -29.64 -11.46
C ARG A 108 -42.54 -29.51 -9.97
N GLU A 109 -42.90 -30.52 -9.19
CA GLU A 109 -42.59 -30.62 -7.77
C GLU A 109 -41.08 -30.70 -7.55
N GLU A 110 -40.38 -31.50 -8.36
CA GLU A 110 -38.92 -31.57 -8.37
C GLU A 110 -38.29 -30.20 -8.69
N LYS A 111 -38.78 -29.49 -9.72
CA LYS A 111 -38.32 -28.12 -10.03
C LYS A 111 -38.61 -27.12 -8.92
N ALA A 112 -39.76 -27.23 -8.25
CA ALA A 112 -40.10 -26.40 -7.11
C ALA A 112 -39.14 -26.67 -5.93
N ARG A 113 -38.86 -27.95 -5.63
CA ARG A 113 -37.92 -28.39 -4.60
C ARG A 113 -36.51 -27.88 -4.88
N GLN A 114 -36.00 -28.06 -6.10
CA GLN A 114 -34.68 -27.55 -6.51
C GLN A 114 -34.59 -26.02 -6.39
N SER A 115 -35.64 -25.29 -6.77
CA SER A 115 -35.65 -23.83 -6.63
C SER A 115 -35.70 -23.38 -5.17
N GLN A 116 -36.31 -24.17 -4.28
CA GLN A 116 -36.33 -23.92 -2.84
C GLN A 116 -34.96 -24.18 -2.21
N GLU A 117 -34.31 -25.30 -2.57
CA GLU A 117 -32.94 -25.62 -2.15
C GLU A 117 -31.95 -24.51 -2.53
N GLN A 118 -32.05 -23.97 -3.76
CA GLN A 118 -31.22 -22.85 -4.19
C GLN A 118 -31.43 -21.57 -3.35
N VAL A 119 -32.66 -21.28 -2.93
CA VAL A 119 -32.94 -20.13 -2.05
C VAL A 119 -32.31 -20.35 -0.66
N ASP A 120 -32.38 -21.57 -0.15
CA ASP A 120 -31.83 -21.91 1.16
C ASP A 120 -30.30 -21.87 1.16
N ASP A 121 -29.65 -22.36 0.11
CA ASP A 121 -28.20 -22.30 -0.05
C ASP A 121 -27.69 -20.86 -0.20
N LEU A 122 -28.31 -20.06 -1.07
CA LEU A 122 -28.01 -18.62 -1.18
C LEU A 122 -28.22 -17.89 0.16
N GLY A 123 -29.23 -18.29 0.93
CA GLY A 123 -29.49 -17.76 2.27
C GLY A 123 -28.38 -18.09 3.28
N ARG A 124 -27.83 -19.30 3.23
CA ARG A 124 -26.67 -19.71 4.05
C ARG A 124 -25.42 -18.94 3.66
N GLU A 125 -25.14 -18.82 2.37
CA GLU A 125 -23.99 -18.06 1.86
C GLU A 125 -24.06 -16.57 2.21
N LEU A 126 -25.26 -15.98 2.17
CA LEU A 126 -25.47 -14.59 2.57
C LEU A 126 -25.15 -14.39 4.06
N ARG A 127 -25.63 -15.28 4.94
CA ARG A 127 -25.34 -15.21 6.39
C ARG A 127 -23.84 -15.36 6.66
N TYR A 128 -23.19 -16.31 5.99
CA TYR A 128 -21.74 -16.48 6.09
C TYR A 128 -21.01 -15.21 5.64
N SER A 129 -21.37 -14.65 4.49
CA SER A 129 -20.76 -13.42 3.95
C SER A 129 -20.98 -12.24 4.88
N GLN A 130 -22.17 -12.10 5.48
CA GLN A 130 -22.47 -11.06 6.47
C GLN A 130 -21.63 -11.22 7.73
N GLN A 131 -21.47 -12.43 8.25
CA GLN A 131 -20.65 -12.69 9.44
C GLN A 131 -19.17 -12.38 9.19
N VAL A 132 -18.65 -12.77 8.03
CA VAL A 132 -17.27 -12.46 7.62
C VAL A 132 -17.09 -10.95 7.51
N VAL A 133 -17.97 -10.26 6.78
CA VAL A 133 -17.92 -8.79 6.63
C VAL A 133 -18.03 -8.08 7.98
N ALA A 134 -18.90 -8.54 8.88
CA ALA A 134 -19.03 -7.95 10.21
C ALA A 134 -17.76 -8.14 11.06
N GLY A 135 -17.14 -9.33 11.00
CA GLY A 135 -15.86 -9.58 11.67
C GLY A 135 -14.73 -8.72 11.13
N GLU A 136 -14.63 -8.58 9.81
CA GLU A 136 -13.65 -7.71 9.15
C GLU A 136 -13.87 -6.24 9.52
N LEU A 137 -15.11 -5.75 9.47
CA LEU A 137 -15.45 -4.36 9.84
C LEU A 137 -15.18 -4.05 11.31
N ALA A 138 -15.47 -4.98 12.21
CA ALA A 138 -15.28 -4.79 13.65
C ALA A 138 -13.81 -4.54 14.00
N GLY A 139 -12.88 -5.19 13.31
CA GLY A 139 -11.44 -4.97 13.49
C GLY A 139 -10.86 -3.84 12.63
N TRP A 140 -11.45 -3.58 11.46
CA TRP A 140 -10.83 -2.74 10.45
C TRP A 140 -10.69 -1.28 10.86
N GLN A 141 -11.73 -0.65 11.42
CA GLN A 141 -11.70 0.79 11.71
C GLN A 141 -10.58 1.15 12.71
N ASP A 142 -10.50 0.44 13.83
CA ASP A 142 -9.50 0.69 14.88
C ASP A 142 -8.08 0.34 14.39
N LEU A 143 -7.94 -0.76 13.64
CA LEU A 143 -6.65 -1.17 13.07
C LEU A 143 -6.15 -0.17 12.03
N HIS A 144 -7.02 0.29 11.12
CA HIS A 144 -6.68 1.23 10.06
C HIS A 144 -6.28 2.60 10.60
N GLU A 145 -7.02 3.11 11.60
CA GLU A 145 -6.73 4.39 12.24
C GLU A 145 -5.40 4.36 13.00
N LYS A 146 -5.14 3.28 13.76
CA LYS A 146 -3.86 3.06 14.46
C LYS A 146 -2.70 2.89 13.48
N MET A 147 -2.88 2.12 12.41
CA MET A 147 -1.86 1.93 11.37
C MET A 147 -1.49 3.23 10.67
N GLY A 148 -2.48 4.03 10.25
CA GLY A 148 -2.24 5.32 9.59
C GLY A 148 -1.49 6.30 10.49
N ARG A 149 -1.94 6.47 11.73
CA ARG A 149 -1.25 7.32 12.72
C ARG A 149 0.17 6.87 12.99
N ARG A 150 0.38 5.56 13.15
CA ARG A 150 1.71 4.98 13.36
C ARG A 150 2.61 5.22 12.16
N ALA A 151 2.11 5.01 10.94
CA ALA A 151 2.87 5.23 9.70
C ALA A 151 3.36 6.67 9.58
N ILE A 152 2.48 7.66 9.83
CA ILE A 152 2.84 9.08 9.80
C ILE A 152 3.87 9.42 10.89
N LYS A 153 3.69 8.91 12.11
CA LYS A 153 4.60 9.15 13.23
C LYS A 153 5.98 8.58 12.97
N GLU A 154 6.07 7.35 12.48
CA GLU A 154 7.34 6.70 12.17
C GLU A 154 8.02 7.34 10.95
N PHE A 155 7.26 7.78 9.95
CA PHE A 155 7.78 8.57 8.84
C PHE A 155 8.41 9.89 9.33
N ALA A 156 7.69 10.67 10.13
CA ALA A 156 8.19 11.94 10.64
C ALA A 156 9.46 11.76 11.49
N LYS A 157 9.48 10.74 12.37
CA LYS A 157 10.69 10.39 13.15
C LYS A 157 11.85 9.99 12.25
N GLY A 158 11.61 9.10 11.29
CA GLY A 158 12.63 8.63 10.35
C GLY A 158 13.23 9.77 9.54
N MET A 159 12.39 10.65 9.02
CA MET A 159 12.80 11.87 8.30
C MET A 159 13.62 12.81 9.18
N MET A 160 13.17 13.06 10.42
CA MET A 160 13.93 13.90 11.35
C MET A 160 15.31 13.34 11.65
N ILE A 161 15.42 12.02 11.88
CA ILE A 161 16.70 11.35 12.13
C ILE A 161 17.61 11.48 10.91
N GLN A 162 17.08 11.16 9.72
CA GLN A 162 17.82 11.26 8.46
C GLN A 162 18.35 12.68 8.21
N GLU A 163 17.52 13.70 8.34
CA GLU A 163 17.93 15.09 8.11
C GLU A 163 18.91 15.58 9.19
N ARG A 164 18.77 15.16 10.45
CA ARG A 164 19.75 15.46 11.50
C ARG A 164 21.13 14.86 11.19
N LEU A 165 21.16 13.61 10.74
CA LEU A 165 22.40 12.94 10.34
C LEU A 165 23.06 13.64 9.14
N ARG A 166 22.26 14.02 8.14
CA ARG A 166 22.70 14.77 6.97
C ARG A 166 23.30 16.12 7.37
N LEU A 167 22.59 16.89 8.21
CA LEU A 167 23.06 18.17 8.71
C LEU A 167 24.38 18.02 9.50
N ALA A 168 24.47 17.03 10.39
CA ALA A 168 25.69 16.75 11.13
C ALA A 168 26.88 16.42 10.20
N GLY A 169 26.61 15.66 9.13
CA GLY A 169 27.59 15.39 8.07
C GLY A 169 28.06 16.65 7.35
N MET A 170 27.12 17.51 6.94
CA MET A 170 27.40 18.78 6.28
C MET A 170 28.18 19.75 7.18
N MET A 171 27.84 19.85 8.46
CA MET A 171 28.58 20.67 9.42
C MET A 171 30.03 20.20 9.60
N ARG A 172 30.26 18.88 9.64
CA ARG A 172 31.62 18.33 9.66
C ARG A 172 32.41 18.66 8.40
N ALA A 173 31.77 18.56 7.22
CA ALA A 173 32.39 18.95 5.96
C ALA A 173 32.76 20.45 5.95
N LEU A 174 31.85 21.31 6.42
CA LEU A 174 32.09 22.76 6.51
C LEU A 174 33.23 23.10 7.47
N ARG A 175 33.34 22.39 8.60
CA ARG A 175 34.43 22.57 9.56
C ARG A 175 35.79 22.24 8.92
N ARG A 176 35.89 21.10 8.24
CA ARG A 176 37.12 20.69 7.52
C ARG A 176 37.50 21.71 6.45
N LEU A 177 36.52 22.25 5.73
CA LEU A 177 36.74 23.31 4.74
C LEU A 177 37.34 24.57 5.37
N ARG A 178 36.82 25.01 6.53
CA ARG A 178 37.33 26.18 7.25
C ARG A 178 38.75 25.97 7.77
N GLU A 179 39.03 24.78 8.32
CA GLU A 179 40.37 24.40 8.79
C GLU A 179 41.37 24.42 7.62
N GLY A 180 41.02 23.80 6.49
CA GLY A 180 41.83 23.80 5.27
C GLY A 180 42.07 25.20 4.68
N LYS A 181 41.05 26.06 4.69
CA LYS A 181 41.20 27.46 4.26
C LYS A 181 42.21 28.20 5.14
N ALA A 182 42.12 28.04 6.46
CA ALA A 182 43.03 28.69 7.40
C ALA A 182 44.48 28.19 7.28
N GLU A 183 44.68 26.90 6.95
CA GLU A 183 46.00 26.35 6.64
C GLU A 183 46.59 26.98 5.36
N LEU A 184 45.76 27.15 4.34
CA LEU A 184 46.17 27.80 3.09
C LEU A 184 46.56 29.26 3.30
N GLU A 185 45.76 30.01 4.06
CA GLU A 185 46.04 31.40 4.40
C GLU A 185 47.35 31.53 5.20
N ARG A 186 47.61 30.61 6.13
CA ARG A 186 48.89 30.53 6.87
C ARG A 186 50.08 30.21 5.96
N ALA A 187 49.94 29.25 5.05
CA ALA A 187 50.99 28.90 4.09
C ALA A 187 51.32 30.08 3.17
N SER A 188 50.30 30.77 2.64
CA SER A 188 50.47 31.98 1.82
C SER A 188 51.18 33.10 2.57
N ALA A 189 50.79 33.36 3.83
CA ALA A 189 51.45 34.36 4.66
C ALA A 189 52.93 34.02 4.91
N SER A 190 53.26 32.75 5.17
CA SER A 190 54.65 32.30 5.37
C SER A 190 55.53 32.52 4.15
N LEU A 191 55.01 32.29 2.94
CA LEU A 191 55.72 32.52 1.68
C LEU A 191 55.99 34.01 1.44
N SER A 192 55.04 34.88 1.77
CA SER A 192 55.21 36.33 1.64
C SER A 192 56.22 36.93 2.64
N GLY A 193 56.31 36.38 3.86
CA GLY A 193 57.23 36.83 4.90
C GLY A 193 58.69 36.46 4.68
N VAL A 194 58.97 35.37 3.95
CA VAL A 194 60.34 34.94 3.61
C VAL A 194 60.95 35.83 2.52
N SER A 195 60.13 36.38 1.62
CA SER A 195 60.57 37.31 0.56
C SER A 195 61.07 38.67 1.08
N GLY A 196 60.75 39.05 2.31
CA GLY A 196 61.11 40.36 2.88
C GLY A 196 62.38 40.38 3.73
N ARG A 197 63.08 39.24 3.90
CA ARG A 197 64.24 39.11 4.81
C ARG A 197 65.58 38.88 4.11
N SER A 198 65.63 38.99 2.78
CA SER A 198 66.81 38.75 1.94
C SER A 198 67.29 40.02 1.22
N SER A 199 67.44 41.13 1.93
CA SER A 199 68.10 42.35 1.45
C SER A 199 68.84 43.04 2.59
#